data_AF-A0A353B2Y1-F1
#
_entry.id   AF-A0A353B2Y1-F1
#
_cell.length_a   1.000
_cell.length_b   1.000
_cell.length_c   1.000
_cell.angle_alpha   90.00
_cell.angle_beta   90.00
_cell.angle_gamma   90.00
#
_symmetry.space_group_name_H-M   'P 1'
#
loop_
_entity.id
_entity.type
_entity.pdbx_description
1 polymer ?
#
loop_
_entity_poly.entity_id
_entity_poly.type
_entity_poly.pdbx_seq_one_letter_code
_entity_poly.pdbx_strand_id
1 'polypeptide(L)'
;EVEGIEEFARGGVEDESGRTVKLTEHPILEPLTQLKQSPMAGLEIRTLLRIADAPRRSRGIETVVEGPAGLPLMLDMPLGDGRVLTLLSGFDKQWSNWPQDPTFVVLVLRSLGYLSGVGRDATSYSVGSPLEFASTRDRLLPDAEILLPSQTSGARLRVATPVKEVELDDSRTIASVSLPIDLGQTDRDVIDSFLRAGIFEAWLTDSSGEAKVVNRAHNVSVGEGDLGRVSRGELEKNLPGIPLRVRTAAEVEGQGLAAADASQSTFVMLLLAGLLVVEQFLGYLASYHAPSTSSEGV
;
A
#
# COMPACT_ATOMS: atom_id res chain seq x y z
N GLU A 1 -27.06 1.86 -4.79
CA GLU A 1 -27.51 3.17 -4.24
C GLU A 1 -28.48 2.88 -3.10
N VAL A 2 -28.29 3.48 -1.92
CA VAL A 2 -29.16 3.25 -0.74
C VAL A 2 -30.37 4.16 -0.87
N GLU A 3 -31.57 3.59 -0.90
CA GLU A 3 -32.80 4.33 -1.24
C GLU A 3 -33.54 4.87 0.00
N GLY A 4 -33.26 4.30 1.18
CA GLY A 4 -33.93 4.69 2.42
C GLY A 4 -33.61 3.79 3.60
N ILE A 5 -34.10 4.19 4.77
CA ILE A 5 -34.03 3.43 6.03
C ILE A 5 -35.43 2.87 6.30
N GLU A 6 -35.57 1.55 6.43
CA GLU A 6 -36.80 0.95 6.94
C GLU A 6 -36.68 0.71 8.45
N GLU A 7 -37.62 1.29 9.20
CA GLU A 7 -37.73 1.14 10.65
C GLU A 7 -38.90 0.20 10.97
N PHE A 8 -38.57 -0.94 11.58
CA PHE A 8 -39.55 -1.91 12.07
C PHE A 8 -39.96 -1.51 13.50
N ALA A 9 -40.83 -0.50 13.59
CA ALA A 9 -41.29 0.08 14.85
C ALA A 9 -41.83 -0.97 15.86
N ARG A 10 -41.70 -0.65 17.16
CA ARG A 10 -42.34 -1.39 18.27
C ARG A 10 -43.83 -1.05 18.31
N GLY A 11 -44.69 -1.91 17.78
CA GLY A 11 -46.13 -1.79 17.99
C GLY A 11 -46.96 -2.93 17.41
N GLY A 12 -47.65 -3.66 18.28
CA GLY A 12 -48.93 -4.34 18.02
C GLY A 12 -48.97 -5.50 17.03
N VAL A 13 -48.97 -6.72 17.59
CA VAL A 13 -49.71 -7.94 17.14
C VAL A 13 -50.25 -7.91 15.70
N GLU A 14 -49.60 -8.65 14.79
CA GLU A 14 -50.25 -9.67 13.91
C GLU A 14 -49.36 -10.32 12.83
N ASP A 15 -48.03 -10.23 12.87
CA ASP A 15 -47.23 -11.08 11.96
C ASP A 15 -45.85 -11.47 12.52
N GLU A 16 -45.80 -12.55 13.31
CA GLU A 16 -44.53 -13.16 13.72
C GLU A 16 -43.70 -13.65 12.53
N SER A 17 -44.34 -13.95 11.37
CA SER A 17 -43.63 -14.35 10.15
C SER A 17 -42.86 -13.20 9.50
N GLY A 18 -43.22 -11.95 9.80
CA GLY A 18 -42.59 -10.76 9.24
C GLY A 18 -41.26 -10.39 9.89
N ARG A 19 -40.95 -10.89 11.09
CA ARG A 19 -39.74 -10.51 11.86
C ARG A 19 -38.65 -11.57 11.87
N THR A 20 -38.90 -12.72 11.25
CA THR A 20 -37.98 -13.86 11.31
C THR A 20 -36.79 -13.66 10.37
N VAL A 21 -35.59 -13.86 10.90
CA VAL A 21 -34.36 -13.96 10.10
C VAL A 21 -34.17 -15.40 9.62
N LYS A 22 -33.88 -15.56 8.32
CA LYS A 22 -33.65 -16.85 7.68
C LYS A 22 -32.22 -16.96 7.19
N LEU A 23 -31.65 -18.15 7.38
CA LEU A 23 -30.32 -18.49 6.89
C LEU A 23 -30.42 -19.06 5.48
N THR A 24 -29.54 -18.62 4.59
CA THR A 24 -29.38 -19.22 3.26
C THR A 24 -28.28 -20.28 3.28
N GLU A 25 -28.15 -21.03 2.18
CA GLU A 25 -27.10 -22.04 2.00
C GLU A 25 -25.77 -21.37 1.62
N HIS A 26 -25.15 -20.67 2.57
CA HIS A 26 -23.89 -19.95 2.37
C HIS A 26 -22.74 -20.55 3.21
N PRO A 27 -21.48 -20.65 2.72
CA PRO A 27 -20.36 -21.26 3.45
C PRO A 27 -20.06 -20.64 4.82
N ILE A 28 -20.33 -19.34 4.98
CA ILE A 28 -20.17 -18.64 6.26
C ILE A 28 -21.15 -19.18 7.32
N LEU A 29 -22.32 -19.64 6.89
CA LEU A 29 -23.43 -20.08 7.73
C LEU A 29 -23.48 -21.59 7.92
N GLU A 30 -22.59 -22.35 7.29
CA GLU A 30 -22.53 -23.82 7.38
C GLU A 30 -22.61 -24.35 8.83
N PRO A 31 -21.93 -23.78 9.85
CA PRO A 31 -22.07 -24.24 11.22
C PRO A 31 -23.45 -23.98 11.84
N LEU A 32 -24.11 -22.93 11.35
CA LEU A 32 -25.38 -22.45 11.88
C LEU A 32 -26.56 -23.19 11.24
N THR A 33 -26.44 -23.58 9.96
CA THR A 33 -27.45 -24.39 9.25
C THR A 33 -27.50 -25.84 9.73
N GLN A 34 -26.42 -26.35 10.33
CA GLN A 34 -26.36 -27.70 10.92
C GLN A 34 -27.05 -27.81 12.29
N LEU A 35 -27.49 -26.70 12.89
CA LEU A 35 -28.14 -26.71 14.19
C LEU A 35 -29.62 -27.16 14.06
N LYS A 36 -30.05 -28.05 14.96
CA LYS A 36 -31.42 -28.61 14.97
C LYS A 36 -32.51 -27.59 15.32
N GLN A 37 -32.14 -26.49 15.97
CA GLN A 37 -33.03 -25.38 16.30
C GLN A 37 -32.65 -24.18 15.43
N SER A 38 -33.64 -23.37 15.02
CA SER A 38 -33.36 -22.12 14.27
C SER A 38 -32.55 -21.18 15.16
N PRO A 39 -31.23 -21.00 14.89
CA PRO A 39 -30.35 -20.29 15.80
C PRO A 39 -30.61 -18.77 15.78
N MET A 40 -31.42 -18.30 14.83
CA MET A 40 -31.79 -16.90 14.65
C MET A 40 -33.18 -16.56 15.23
N ALA A 41 -33.81 -17.50 15.95
CA ALA A 41 -35.18 -17.31 16.44
C ALA A 41 -35.33 -16.15 17.45
N GLY A 42 -34.27 -15.83 18.21
CA GLY A 42 -34.25 -14.70 19.15
C GLY A 42 -33.78 -13.37 18.54
N LEU A 43 -33.50 -13.35 17.24
CA LEU A 43 -32.92 -12.20 16.58
C LEU A 43 -33.97 -11.13 16.29
N GLU A 44 -33.74 -9.92 16.77
CA GLU A 44 -34.52 -8.74 16.48
C GLU A 44 -33.70 -7.78 15.61
N ILE A 45 -34.11 -7.66 14.34
CA ILE A 45 -33.69 -6.56 13.47
C ILE A 45 -34.76 -5.48 13.54
N ARG A 46 -34.35 -4.27 13.96
CA ARG A 46 -35.22 -3.11 14.17
C ARG A 46 -35.08 -2.09 13.05
N THR A 47 -33.88 -1.97 12.48
CA THR A 47 -33.59 -1.02 11.41
C THR A 47 -32.78 -1.71 10.33
N LEU A 48 -33.22 -1.56 9.08
CA LEU A 48 -32.56 -2.13 7.92
C LEU A 48 -32.40 -1.08 6.82
N LEU A 49 -31.22 -1.02 6.22
CA LEU A 49 -30.98 -0.23 5.01
C LEU A 49 -31.61 -0.92 3.81
N ARG A 50 -32.45 -0.19 3.09
CA ARG A 50 -33.06 -0.70 1.86
C ARG A 50 -32.21 -0.34 0.65
N ILE A 51 -32.00 -1.33 -0.20
CA ILE A 51 -31.36 -1.14 -1.51
C ILE A 51 -32.48 -0.96 -2.54
N ALA A 52 -32.38 0.11 -3.34
CA ALA A 52 -33.39 0.51 -4.33
C ALA A 52 -33.75 -0.64 -5.28
N ASP A 53 -32.70 -1.30 -5.76
CA ASP A 53 -32.79 -2.55 -6.48
C ASP A 53 -32.42 -3.68 -5.51
N ALA A 54 -33.42 -4.28 -4.85
CA ALA A 54 -33.20 -5.57 -4.19
C ALA A 54 -32.48 -6.46 -5.22
N PRO A 55 -31.30 -7.05 -4.88
CA PRO A 55 -30.47 -7.76 -5.84
C PRO A 55 -31.15 -9.07 -6.26
N ARG A 56 -32.21 -8.98 -7.07
CA ARG A 56 -32.93 -10.10 -7.66
C ARG A 56 -32.18 -10.59 -8.89
N ARG A 57 -30.86 -10.84 -8.78
CA ARG A 57 -29.95 -11.36 -9.83
C ARG A 57 -29.15 -10.33 -10.63
N SER A 58 -28.51 -9.34 -9.99
CA SER A 58 -27.30 -8.77 -10.61
C SER A 58 -26.18 -9.82 -10.52
N ARG A 59 -25.44 -10.06 -11.62
CA ARG A 59 -24.43 -11.13 -11.70
C ARG A 59 -23.46 -11.04 -10.51
N GLY A 60 -23.47 -12.05 -9.66
CA GLY A 60 -22.51 -12.22 -8.56
C GLY A 60 -22.99 -11.77 -7.18
N ILE A 61 -24.09 -11.04 -7.04
CA ILE A 61 -24.59 -10.70 -5.69
C ILE A 61 -25.42 -11.85 -5.13
N GLU A 62 -25.02 -12.39 -3.99
CA GLU A 62 -25.74 -13.44 -3.26
C GLU A 62 -26.26 -12.92 -1.92
N THR A 63 -27.47 -13.33 -1.54
CA THR A 63 -28.01 -13.02 -0.21
C THR A 63 -27.54 -14.08 0.78
N VAL A 64 -26.74 -13.66 1.77
CA VAL A 64 -26.18 -14.54 2.81
C VAL A 64 -27.18 -14.73 3.94
N VAL A 65 -27.84 -13.65 4.36
CA VAL A 65 -28.87 -13.73 5.41
C VAL A 65 -30.08 -12.94 4.94
N GLU A 66 -31.25 -13.55 5.03
CA GLU A 66 -32.52 -12.89 4.82
C GLU A 66 -33.03 -12.36 6.16
N GLY A 67 -33.26 -11.06 6.22
CA GLY A 67 -33.87 -10.38 7.35
C GLY A 67 -35.40 -10.44 7.34
N PRO A 68 -36.03 -9.62 8.19
CA PRO A 68 -37.48 -9.44 8.24
C PRO A 68 -38.11 -9.22 6.85
N ALA A 69 -39.32 -9.73 6.67
CA ALA A 69 -40.10 -9.65 5.43
C ALA A 69 -39.39 -10.17 4.15
N GLY A 70 -38.35 -11.01 4.30
CA GLY A 70 -37.58 -11.56 3.19
C GLY A 70 -36.66 -10.53 2.52
N LEU A 71 -36.40 -9.40 3.20
CA LEU A 71 -35.42 -8.43 2.73
C LEU A 71 -34.00 -8.95 2.97
N PRO A 72 -33.01 -8.63 2.12
CA PRO A 72 -31.64 -9.00 2.40
C PRO A 72 -31.16 -8.31 3.68
N LEU A 73 -30.60 -9.07 4.61
CA LEU A 73 -29.89 -8.54 5.78
C LEU A 73 -28.38 -8.48 5.53
N MET A 74 -27.85 -9.49 4.83
CA MET A 74 -26.44 -9.59 4.51
C MET A 74 -26.25 -10.05 3.07
N LEU A 75 -25.32 -9.41 2.37
CA LEU A 75 -25.01 -9.66 0.96
C LEU A 75 -23.55 -10.05 0.79
N ASP A 76 -23.28 -11.00 -0.10
CA ASP A 76 -21.95 -11.31 -0.64
C ASP A 76 -21.87 -10.80 -2.08
N MET A 77 -20.77 -10.14 -2.42
CA MET A 77 -20.52 -9.62 -3.75
C MET A 77 -19.05 -9.83 -4.15
N PRO A 78 -18.76 -10.40 -5.33
CA PRO A 78 -17.41 -10.41 -5.87
C PRO A 78 -17.01 -8.99 -6.31
N LEU A 79 -15.79 -8.59 -5.95
CA LEU A 79 -15.19 -7.32 -6.36
C LEU A 79 -13.77 -7.60 -6.88
N GLY A 80 -13.63 -7.70 -8.20
CA GLY A 80 -12.41 -8.22 -8.83
C GLY A 80 -12.16 -9.67 -8.41
N ASP A 81 -10.93 -9.98 -7.98
CA ASP A 81 -10.58 -11.27 -7.37
C ASP A 81 -10.96 -11.36 -5.88
N GLY A 82 -11.44 -10.25 -5.31
CA GLY A 82 -11.90 -10.11 -3.95
C GLY A 82 -13.39 -10.40 -3.76
N ARG A 83 -13.83 -10.31 -2.51
CA ARG A 83 -15.23 -10.43 -2.14
C ARG A 83 -15.55 -9.46 -1.01
N VAL A 84 -16.76 -8.95 -0.99
CA VAL A 84 -17.23 -7.99 -0.01
C VAL A 84 -18.51 -8.53 0.61
N LEU A 85 -18.51 -8.63 1.93
CA LEU A 85 -19.72 -8.90 2.69
C LEU A 85 -20.29 -7.57 3.19
N THR A 86 -21.52 -7.28 2.83
CA THR A 86 -22.22 -6.07 3.26
C THR A 86 -23.34 -6.46 4.22
N LEU A 87 -23.31 -5.92 5.43
CA LEU A 87 -24.41 -6.02 6.38
C LEU A 87 -25.28 -4.76 6.28
N LEU A 88 -26.58 -4.94 6.13
CA LEU A 88 -27.55 -3.87 5.92
C LEU A 88 -28.22 -3.39 7.22
N SER A 89 -27.70 -3.81 8.37
CA SER A 89 -28.14 -3.36 9.70
C SER A 89 -26.94 -2.88 10.51
N GLY A 90 -27.20 -2.01 11.48
CA GLY A 90 -26.22 -1.60 12.49
C GLY A 90 -26.03 -2.64 13.58
N PHE A 91 -24.91 -2.52 14.30
CA PHE A 91 -24.53 -3.35 15.45
C PHE A 91 -24.92 -2.74 16.81
N ASP A 92 -25.54 -1.58 16.83
CA ASP A 92 -26.04 -1.00 18.06
C ASP A 92 -27.43 -1.57 18.43
N LYS A 93 -27.83 -1.39 19.69
CA LYS A 93 -29.12 -1.86 20.21
C LYS A 93 -30.32 -1.12 19.61
N GLN A 94 -30.11 0.01 18.94
CA GLN A 94 -31.18 0.73 18.25
C GLN A 94 -31.54 0.02 16.94
N TRP A 95 -30.56 -0.58 16.26
CA TRP A 95 -30.72 -1.25 14.96
C TRP A 95 -30.92 -2.76 15.07
N SER A 96 -30.18 -3.46 15.92
CA SER A 96 -30.33 -4.90 16.10
C SER A 96 -29.90 -5.38 17.48
N ASN A 97 -30.40 -6.55 17.91
CA ASN A 97 -29.84 -7.26 19.06
C ASN A 97 -28.76 -8.28 18.68
N TRP A 98 -28.40 -8.38 17.39
CA TRP A 98 -27.53 -9.46 16.88
C TRP A 98 -26.21 -9.58 17.63
N PRO A 99 -25.48 -8.50 17.96
CA PRO A 99 -24.20 -8.62 18.65
C PRO A 99 -24.27 -9.20 20.07
N GLN A 100 -25.47 -9.33 20.65
CA GLN A 100 -25.69 -9.98 21.94
C GLN A 100 -25.95 -11.48 21.81
N ASP A 101 -26.24 -11.95 20.59
CA ASP A 101 -26.50 -13.34 20.29
C ASP A 101 -25.18 -14.10 20.01
N PRO A 102 -24.99 -15.32 20.55
CA PRO A 102 -23.77 -16.10 20.32
C PRO A 102 -23.44 -16.35 18.84
N THR A 103 -24.46 -16.37 17.97
CA THR A 103 -24.28 -16.58 16.53
C THR A 103 -23.54 -15.45 15.85
N PHE A 104 -23.54 -14.24 16.41
CA PHE A 104 -22.78 -13.11 15.88
C PHE A 104 -21.28 -13.39 15.87
N VAL A 105 -20.75 -13.97 16.95
CA VAL A 105 -19.32 -14.31 17.04
C VAL A 105 -18.95 -15.35 15.98
N VAL A 106 -19.80 -16.38 15.82
CA VAL A 106 -19.62 -17.41 14.79
C VAL A 106 -19.61 -16.79 13.39
N LEU A 107 -20.56 -15.90 13.10
CA LEU A 107 -20.65 -15.19 11.84
C LEU A 107 -19.39 -14.36 11.57
N VAL A 108 -18.93 -13.57 12.55
CA VAL A 108 -17.75 -12.71 12.39
C VAL A 108 -16.48 -13.53 12.14
N LEU A 109 -16.27 -14.61 12.90
CA LEU A 109 -15.10 -15.48 12.73
C LEU A 109 -15.12 -16.21 11.37
N ARG A 110 -16.29 -16.72 10.96
CA ARG A 110 -16.45 -17.35 9.64
C ARG A 110 -16.29 -16.33 8.52
N SER A 111 -16.80 -15.11 8.69
CA SER A 111 -16.61 -14.02 7.74
C SER A 111 -15.14 -13.65 7.61
N LEU A 112 -14.38 -13.59 8.72
CA LEU A 112 -12.95 -13.36 8.69
C LEU A 112 -12.22 -14.44 7.88
N GLY A 113 -12.49 -15.71 8.12
CA GLY A 113 -11.88 -16.81 7.36
C GLY A 113 -12.29 -16.83 5.88
N TYR A 114 -13.54 -16.48 5.59
CA TYR A 114 -14.06 -16.41 4.22
C TYR A 114 -13.48 -15.24 3.44
N LEU A 115 -13.35 -14.07 4.06
CA LEU A 115 -12.79 -12.85 3.47
C LEU A 115 -11.27 -12.88 3.40
N SER A 116 -10.60 -13.52 4.35
CA SER A 116 -9.13 -13.60 4.40
C SER A 116 -8.53 -14.44 3.28
N GLY A 117 -9.35 -15.18 2.52
CA GLY A 117 -8.91 -15.88 1.33
C GLY A 117 -7.71 -16.78 1.62
N VAL A 118 -7.86 -17.73 2.54
CA VAL A 118 -6.84 -18.76 2.80
C VAL A 118 -6.44 -19.39 1.46
N GLY A 119 -5.21 -19.12 1.00
CA GLY A 119 -4.68 -19.56 -0.29
C GLY A 119 -4.60 -18.52 -1.40
N ARG A 120 -4.78 -17.22 -1.12
CA ARG A 120 -4.51 -16.16 -2.09
C ARG A 120 -3.05 -15.72 -2.03
N ASP A 121 -2.44 -15.57 -3.21
CA ASP A 121 -1.16 -14.89 -3.34
C ASP A 121 -1.26 -13.47 -2.79
N ALA A 122 -0.21 -13.04 -2.08
CA ALA A 122 -0.11 -11.66 -1.62
C ALA A 122 -0.34 -10.70 -2.80
N THR A 123 -1.27 -9.77 -2.67
CA THR A 123 -1.52 -8.72 -3.68
C THR A 123 -0.62 -7.51 -3.51
N SER A 124 0.07 -7.43 -2.37
CA SER A 124 1.05 -6.39 -2.05
C SER A 124 2.36 -7.01 -1.58
N TYR A 125 3.45 -6.63 -2.22
CA TYR A 125 4.81 -7.05 -1.88
C TYR A 125 5.58 -5.88 -1.29
N SER A 126 6.61 -6.17 -0.50
CA SER A 126 7.49 -5.11 0.00
C SER A 126 8.40 -4.61 -1.11
N VAL A 127 8.71 -3.32 -1.08
CA VAL A 127 9.81 -2.76 -1.87
C VAL A 127 11.10 -3.57 -1.60
N GLY A 128 11.90 -3.81 -2.64
CA GLY A 128 13.13 -4.60 -2.56
C GLY A 128 12.94 -6.12 -2.50
N SER A 129 11.71 -6.62 -2.60
CA SER A 129 11.48 -8.07 -2.77
C SER A 129 11.57 -8.50 -4.24
N PRO A 130 12.00 -9.74 -4.54
CA PRO A 130 11.94 -10.30 -5.88
C PRO A 130 10.50 -10.29 -6.42
N LEU A 131 10.36 -10.08 -7.73
CA LEU A 131 9.05 -10.07 -8.37
C LEU A 131 8.71 -11.47 -8.86
N GLU A 132 7.61 -12.02 -8.38
CA GLU A 132 7.13 -13.35 -8.77
C GLU A 132 5.67 -13.28 -9.24
N PHE A 133 5.45 -13.79 -10.44
CA PHE A 133 4.12 -13.99 -11.02
C PHE A 133 3.89 -15.48 -11.20
N ALA A 134 2.80 -16.00 -10.67
CA ALA A 134 2.37 -17.38 -10.89
C ALA A 134 1.01 -17.39 -11.59
N SER A 135 0.83 -18.29 -12.56
CA SER A 135 -0.45 -18.55 -13.20
C SER A 135 -0.74 -20.05 -13.21
N THR A 136 -1.85 -20.45 -12.60
CA THR A 136 -2.25 -21.86 -12.40
C THR A 136 -3.10 -22.42 -13.55
N ARG A 137 -3.49 -21.60 -14.54
CA ARG A 137 -4.59 -21.96 -15.44
C ARG A 137 -4.27 -22.09 -16.93
N ASP A 138 -3.14 -21.58 -17.41
CA ASP A 138 -2.91 -21.46 -18.85
C ASP A 138 -1.50 -21.94 -19.25
N ARG A 139 -1.38 -22.64 -20.38
CA ARG A 139 -0.09 -22.93 -21.02
C ARG A 139 0.41 -21.63 -21.65
N LEU A 140 1.30 -20.94 -20.97
CA LEU A 140 1.84 -19.67 -21.45
C LEU A 140 2.94 -19.90 -22.49
N LEU A 141 3.09 -18.94 -23.41
CA LEU A 141 4.27 -18.85 -24.26
C LEU A 141 5.53 -18.64 -23.41
N PRO A 142 6.71 -19.06 -23.89
CA PRO A 142 7.95 -19.08 -23.10
C PRO A 142 8.50 -17.69 -22.74
N ASP A 143 8.01 -16.62 -23.36
CA ASP A 143 8.50 -15.26 -23.14
C ASP A 143 7.41 -14.37 -22.51
N ALA A 144 7.77 -13.68 -21.44
CA ALA A 144 6.96 -12.66 -20.79
C ALA A 144 7.66 -11.31 -20.83
N GLU A 145 6.89 -10.22 -20.93
CA GLU A 145 7.40 -8.87 -20.78
C GLU A 145 6.96 -8.28 -19.44
N ILE A 146 7.91 -7.83 -18.63
CA ILE A 146 7.62 -7.13 -17.38
C ILE A 146 7.81 -5.63 -17.60
N LEU A 147 6.76 -4.85 -17.38
CA LEU A 147 6.83 -3.39 -17.33
C LEU A 147 7.10 -2.93 -15.91
N LEU A 148 8.18 -2.18 -15.76
CA LEU A 148 8.60 -1.56 -14.52
C LEU A 148 7.88 -0.20 -14.32
N PRO A 149 7.62 0.20 -13.06
CA PRO A 149 7.02 1.50 -12.77
C PRO A 149 7.93 2.65 -13.22
N SER A 150 7.38 3.63 -13.94
CA SER A 150 8.11 4.82 -14.41
C SER A 150 7.96 6.00 -13.45
N GLN A 151 9.03 6.77 -13.26
CA GLN A 151 9.11 7.88 -12.30
C GLN A 151 8.70 9.25 -12.86
N THR A 152 8.55 9.38 -14.16
CA THR A 152 8.22 10.64 -14.84
C THR A 152 7.37 10.27 -16.06
N SER A 153 6.54 11.17 -16.59
CA SER A 153 5.77 10.93 -17.84
C SER A 153 6.72 10.60 -19.01
N GLY A 154 7.11 9.34 -19.09
CA GLY A 154 8.18 8.81 -19.92
C GLY A 154 8.03 7.28 -20.04
N ALA A 155 8.77 6.70 -20.98
CA ALA A 155 8.65 5.29 -21.34
C ALA A 155 8.90 4.37 -20.13
N ARG A 156 7.99 3.43 -19.89
CA ARG A 156 8.18 2.35 -18.91
C ARG A 156 9.24 1.39 -19.43
N LEU A 157 10.19 1.03 -18.58
CA LEU A 157 11.21 0.03 -18.92
C LEU A 157 10.54 -1.34 -19.06
N ARG A 158 10.87 -2.06 -20.14
CA ARG A 158 10.39 -3.41 -20.43
C ARG A 158 11.53 -4.40 -20.29
N VAL A 159 11.30 -5.46 -19.52
CA VAL A 159 12.27 -6.54 -19.31
C VAL A 159 11.65 -7.84 -19.81
N ALA A 160 12.24 -8.43 -20.85
CA ALA A 160 11.87 -9.76 -21.31
C ALA A 160 12.39 -10.80 -20.30
N THR A 161 11.50 -11.66 -19.81
CA THR A 161 11.81 -12.69 -18.80
C THR A 161 11.22 -14.03 -19.23
N PRO A 162 11.99 -15.13 -19.17
CA PRO A 162 11.47 -16.43 -19.56
C PRO A 162 10.44 -16.94 -18.54
N VAL A 163 9.37 -17.54 -19.06
CA VAL A 163 8.37 -18.26 -18.26
C VAL A 163 8.89 -19.65 -17.93
N LYS A 164 8.91 -19.99 -16.64
CA LYS A 164 9.29 -21.32 -16.14
C LYS A 164 8.05 -22.08 -15.70
N GLU A 165 7.81 -23.25 -16.27
CA GLU A 165 6.82 -24.19 -15.75
C GLU A 165 7.38 -24.87 -14.49
N VAL A 166 6.66 -24.75 -13.38
CA VAL A 166 6.98 -25.39 -12.10
C VAL A 166 5.87 -26.39 -11.80
N GLU A 167 6.24 -27.64 -11.61
CA GLU A 167 5.30 -28.68 -11.17
C GLU A 167 5.09 -28.57 -9.65
N LEU A 168 3.88 -28.24 -9.24
CA LEU A 168 3.42 -28.32 -7.86
C LEU A 168 2.64 -29.62 -7.68
N ASP A 169 3.20 -30.54 -6.90
CA ASP A 169 2.61 -31.76 -6.32
C ASP A 169 1.65 -32.54 -7.25
N ASP A 170 2.16 -33.64 -7.83
CA ASP A 170 1.56 -34.72 -8.64
C ASP A 170 0.44 -34.44 -9.67
N SER A 171 -0.04 -33.21 -9.87
CA SER A 171 -1.10 -32.91 -10.86
C SER A 171 -1.27 -31.43 -11.27
N ARG A 172 -0.48 -30.48 -10.75
CA ARG A 172 -0.65 -29.05 -11.10
C ARG A 172 0.64 -28.42 -11.60
N THR A 173 0.70 -28.10 -12.89
CA THR A 173 1.76 -27.24 -13.44
C THR A 173 1.36 -25.78 -13.28
N ILE A 174 2.23 -24.97 -12.70
CA ILE A 174 2.08 -23.51 -12.65
C ILE A 174 3.12 -22.86 -13.55
N ALA A 175 2.70 -21.90 -14.36
CA ALA A 175 3.64 -21.06 -15.08
C ALA A 175 4.11 -19.95 -14.15
N SER A 176 5.41 -19.82 -13.96
CA SER A 176 6.03 -18.83 -13.08
C SER A 176 6.97 -17.91 -13.85
N VAL A 177 6.86 -16.61 -13.59
CA VAL A 177 7.80 -15.60 -14.08
C VAL A 177 8.42 -14.96 -12.87
N SER A 178 9.74 -15.06 -12.73
CA SER A 178 10.47 -14.44 -11.63
C SER A 178 11.57 -13.52 -12.16
N LEU A 179 11.57 -12.29 -11.63
CA LEU A 179 12.64 -11.33 -11.87
C LEU A 179 13.40 -11.15 -10.55
N PRO A 180 14.54 -11.87 -10.38
CA PRO A 180 15.34 -11.77 -9.17
C PRO A 180 16.10 -10.45 -9.11
N ILE A 181 16.36 -9.97 -7.90
CA ILE A 181 17.23 -8.80 -7.67
C ILE A 181 18.66 -9.33 -7.48
N ASP A 182 19.43 -9.39 -8.57
CA ASP A 182 20.87 -9.68 -8.50
C ASP A 182 21.66 -8.38 -8.64
N LEU A 183 22.20 -7.89 -7.51
CA LEU A 183 23.00 -6.66 -7.42
C LEU A 183 24.32 -6.72 -8.23
N GLY A 184 24.74 -7.90 -8.69
CA GLY A 184 25.98 -8.10 -9.45
C GLY A 184 25.82 -8.17 -10.97
N GLN A 185 24.64 -8.55 -11.48
CA GLN A 185 24.40 -8.79 -12.91
C GLN A 185 23.25 -7.97 -13.51
N THR A 186 22.38 -7.42 -12.65
CA THR A 186 21.18 -6.70 -13.11
C THR A 186 21.49 -5.23 -13.38
N ASP A 187 20.88 -4.66 -14.42
CA ASP A 187 21.01 -3.24 -14.74
C ASP A 187 20.55 -2.36 -13.55
N ARG A 188 21.26 -1.24 -13.34
CA ARG A 188 21.00 -0.33 -12.21
C ARG A 188 19.59 0.26 -12.27
N ASP A 189 19.07 0.50 -13.46
CA ASP A 189 17.73 1.07 -13.66
C ASP A 189 16.61 0.09 -13.26
N VAL A 190 16.85 -1.21 -13.49
CA VAL A 190 15.96 -2.28 -13.03
C VAL A 190 15.99 -2.37 -11.51
N ILE A 191 17.18 -2.34 -10.90
CA ILE A 191 17.34 -2.37 -9.43
C ILE A 191 16.66 -1.16 -8.78
N ASP A 192 16.85 0.05 -9.31
CA ASP A 192 16.21 1.26 -8.78
C ASP A 192 14.68 1.17 -8.84
N SER A 193 14.13 0.51 -9.86
CA SER A 193 12.69 0.27 -9.97
C SER A 193 12.16 -0.64 -8.86
N PHE A 194 12.92 -1.65 -8.44
CA PHE A 194 12.56 -2.54 -7.32
C PHE A 194 12.64 -1.86 -5.95
N LEU A 195 13.48 -0.84 -5.82
CA LEU A 195 13.65 -0.06 -4.59
C LEU A 195 12.59 1.05 -4.43
N ARG A 196 11.55 1.05 -5.26
CA ARG A 196 10.48 2.05 -5.22
C ARG A 196 9.11 1.39 -5.15
N ALA A 197 8.18 2.10 -4.53
CA ALA A 197 6.78 1.72 -4.56
C ALA A 197 6.21 1.95 -5.97
N GLY A 198 5.39 1.02 -6.45
CA GLY A 198 4.86 1.08 -7.80
C GLY A 198 4.08 -0.16 -8.21
N ILE A 199 3.46 -0.08 -9.39
CA ILE A 199 2.74 -1.18 -10.01
C ILE A 199 3.62 -1.77 -11.12
N PHE A 200 3.87 -3.07 -11.02
CA PHE A 200 4.56 -3.89 -11.99
C PHE A 200 3.52 -4.65 -12.79
N GLU A 201 3.70 -4.71 -14.11
CA GLU A 201 2.77 -5.42 -15.00
C GLU A 201 3.54 -6.53 -15.72
N ALA A 202 3.10 -7.77 -15.58
CA ALA A 202 3.56 -8.88 -16.40
C ALA A 202 2.59 -9.08 -17.57
N TRP A 203 3.10 -8.89 -18.77
CA TRP A 203 2.42 -9.17 -20.02
C TRP A 203 2.80 -10.58 -20.46
N LEU A 204 1.86 -11.48 -20.27
CA LEU A 204 1.95 -12.90 -20.60
C LEU A 204 1.14 -13.14 -21.88
N THR A 205 1.51 -14.15 -22.65
CA THR A 205 0.70 -14.58 -23.79
C THR A 205 0.32 -16.04 -23.59
N ASP A 206 -0.97 -16.35 -23.68
CA ASP A 206 -1.45 -17.73 -23.64
C ASP A 206 -1.10 -18.46 -24.96
N SER A 207 -1.10 -19.79 -24.93
CA SER A 207 -1.00 -20.69 -26.08
C SER A 207 -2.00 -20.39 -27.21
N SER A 208 -3.13 -19.75 -26.90
CA SER A 208 -4.11 -19.26 -27.87
C SER A 208 -3.70 -17.95 -28.58
N GLY A 209 -2.64 -17.29 -28.12
CA GLY A 209 -2.20 -15.97 -28.59
C GLY A 209 -2.86 -14.78 -27.88
N GLU A 210 -3.72 -15.02 -26.88
CA GLU A 210 -4.34 -13.95 -26.09
C GLU A 210 -3.33 -13.36 -25.08
N ALA A 211 -3.26 -12.02 -25.03
CA ALA A 211 -2.42 -11.31 -24.07
C ALA A 211 -3.11 -11.24 -22.70
N LYS A 212 -2.45 -11.77 -21.67
CA LYS A 212 -2.88 -11.77 -20.29
C LYS A 212 -1.98 -10.84 -19.46
N VAL A 213 -2.56 -9.79 -18.89
CA VAL A 213 -1.83 -8.84 -18.05
C VAL A 213 -2.07 -9.16 -16.58
N VAL A 214 -0.99 -9.36 -15.83
CA VAL A 214 -1.03 -9.58 -14.38
C VAL A 214 -0.30 -8.44 -13.68
N ASN A 215 -1.00 -7.80 -12.74
CA ASN A 215 -0.46 -6.65 -12.02
C ASN A 215 -0.03 -7.04 -10.60
N ARG A 216 1.11 -6.52 -10.16
CA ARG A 216 1.60 -6.65 -8.78
C ARG A 216 1.99 -5.28 -8.23
N ALA A 217 1.55 -4.97 -7.02
CA ALA A 217 1.92 -3.74 -6.34
C ALA A 217 3.06 -4.00 -5.36
N HIS A 218 4.14 -3.23 -5.46
CA HIS A 218 5.17 -3.15 -4.42
C HIS A 218 4.93 -1.88 -3.60
N ASN A 219 4.82 -2.05 -2.29
CA ASN A 219 4.55 -0.98 -1.34
C ASN A 219 5.65 -0.93 -0.27
N VAL A 220 5.87 0.27 0.26
CA VAL A 220 6.74 0.53 1.41
C VAL A 220 6.26 -0.31 2.58
N SER A 221 7.17 -1.06 3.20
CA SER A 221 6.83 -1.88 4.36
C SER A 221 6.39 -0.98 5.51
N VAL A 222 5.35 -1.38 6.26
CA VAL A 222 4.83 -0.58 7.39
C VAL A 222 5.91 -0.31 8.46
N GLY A 223 6.91 -1.19 8.57
CA GLY A 223 8.05 -1.04 9.48
C GLY A 223 9.11 -0.03 9.04
N GLU A 224 9.15 0.37 7.76
CA GLU A 224 10.09 1.41 7.29
C GLU A 224 9.78 2.79 7.87
N GLY A 225 8.51 3.00 8.28
CA GLY A 225 8.08 4.20 9.01
C GLY A 225 8.37 4.18 10.51
N ASP A 226 8.98 3.11 11.05
CA ASP A 226 9.40 3.07 12.44
C ASP A 226 10.68 3.90 12.62
N LEU A 227 10.49 5.18 12.95
CA LEU A 227 11.57 6.13 13.25
C LEU A 227 12.15 5.95 14.67
N GLY A 228 11.89 4.79 15.30
CA GLY A 228 12.54 4.40 16.55
C GLY A 228 14.06 4.54 16.44
N ARG A 229 14.69 5.16 17.44
CA ARG A 229 16.15 5.29 17.48
C ARG A 229 16.76 3.91 17.71
N VAL A 230 17.44 3.38 16.70
CA VAL A 230 18.21 2.14 16.82
C VAL A 230 19.50 2.42 17.58
N SER A 231 19.83 1.56 18.54
CA SER A 231 21.07 1.68 19.30
C SER A 231 22.29 1.26 18.45
N ARG A 232 23.48 1.73 18.84
CA ARG A 232 24.73 1.35 18.15
C ARG A 232 24.93 -0.17 18.14
N GLY A 233 24.65 -0.85 19.26
CA GLY A 233 24.81 -2.30 19.35
C GLY A 233 23.86 -3.06 18.44
N GLU A 234 22.65 -2.55 18.21
CA GLU A 234 21.71 -3.13 17.24
C GLU A 234 22.16 -2.89 15.80
N LEU A 235 22.70 -1.70 15.47
CA LEU A 235 23.25 -1.41 14.14
C LEU A 235 24.44 -2.32 13.80
N GLU A 236 25.38 -2.51 14.73
CA GLU A 236 26.55 -3.38 14.56
C GLU A 236 26.15 -4.86 14.43
N LYS A 237 25.08 -5.27 15.12
CA LYS A 237 24.52 -6.63 15.02
C LYS A 237 23.81 -6.86 13.69
N ASN A 238 23.07 -5.87 13.19
CA ASN A 238 22.24 -6.00 11.98
C ASN A 238 23.03 -5.78 10.68
N LEU A 239 24.21 -5.15 10.74
CA LEU A 239 25.07 -4.86 9.58
C LEU A 239 26.49 -5.43 9.75
N PRO A 240 26.65 -6.75 9.88
CA PRO A 240 27.96 -7.35 10.05
C PRO A 240 28.82 -7.13 8.80
N GLY A 241 30.04 -6.60 9.00
CA GLY A 241 31.03 -6.42 7.93
C GLY A 241 31.01 -5.06 7.23
N ILE A 242 30.11 -4.15 7.60
CA ILE A 242 30.09 -2.77 7.08
C ILE A 242 30.82 -1.85 8.07
N PRO A 243 31.82 -1.05 7.64
CA PRO A 243 32.47 -0.08 8.51
C PRO A 243 31.50 1.07 8.82
N LEU A 244 30.78 0.96 9.95
CA LEU A 244 29.83 1.97 10.40
C LEU A 244 30.57 3.19 10.97
N ARG A 245 30.37 4.35 10.36
CA ARG A 245 30.85 5.64 10.90
C ARG A 245 29.65 6.43 11.42
N VAL A 246 29.37 6.28 12.71
CA VAL A 246 28.31 7.03 13.39
C VAL A 246 28.85 8.40 13.78
N ARG A 247 28.14 9.47 13.45
CA ARG A 247 28.41 10.83 13.94
C ARG A 247 27.24 11.27 14.80
N THR A 248 27.51 11.62 16.04
CA THR A 248 26.49 12.17 16.94
C THR A 248 26.34 13.67 16.72
N ALA A 249 25.16 14.21 17.04
CA ALA A 249 24.92 15.65 16.94
C ALA A 249 25.94 16.46 17.76
N ALA A 250 26.34 15.97 18.94
CA ALA A 250 27.35 16.61 19.79
C ALA A 250 28.76 16.64 19.17
N GLU A 251 29.14 15.59 18.43
CA GLU A 251 30.43 15.56 17.70
C GLU A 251 30.43 16.49 16.49
N VAL A 252 29.26 16.74 15.89
CA VAL A 252 29.10 17.67 14.75
C VAL A 252 29.00 19.12 15.24
N GLU A 253 28.35 19.36 16.37
CA GLU A 253 28.20 20.68 16.98
C GLU A 253 29.55 21.27 17.42
N GLY A 254 30.50 20.43 17.86
CA GLY A 254 31.87 20.83 18.19
C GLY A 254 32.83 21.02 17.01
N GLN A 255 32.40 20.74 15.77
CA GLN A 255 33.20 20.94 14.55
C GLN A 255 32.89 22.27 13.85
N GLY A 256 32.01 23.10 14.41
CA GLY A 256 31.88 24.49 14.01
C GLY A 256 33.19 25.24 14.27
N LEU A 257 33.95 25.51 13.20
CA LEU A 257 35.21 26.26 13.20
C LEU A 257 36.14 25.87 14.35
N ALA A 258 36.86 24.75 14.16
CA ALA A 258 38.00 24.42 15.02
C ALA A 258 38.85 25.68 15.22
N ALA A 259 39.19 26.00 16.48
CA ALA A 259 39.89 27.25 16.83
C ALA A 259 41.17 27.50 16.00
N ALA A 260 41.78 26.43 15.47
CA ALA A 260 42.88 26.49 14.51
C ALA A 260 42.49 27.13 13.16
N ASP A 261 41.38 26.71 12.55
CA ASP A 261 40.86 27.29 11.29
C ASP A 261 40.35 28.72 11.49
N ALA A 262 39.75 29.00 12.65
CA ALA A 262 39.34 30.34 13.04
C ALA A 262 40.55 31.30 13.14
N SER A 263 41.68 30.82 13.69
CA SER A 263 42.91 31.63 13.81
C SER A 263 43.55 31.97 12.46
N GLN A 264 43.54 31.03 11.49
CA GLN A 264 44.05 31.29 10.15
C GLN A 264 43.15 32.25 9.37
N SER A 265 41.83 32.08 9.47
CA SER A 265 40.85 33.00 8.88
C SER A 265 40.99 34.42 9.45
N THR A 266 41.26 34.55 10.75
CA THR A 266 41.44 35.86 11.41
C THR A 266 42.71 36.56 10.93
N PHE A 267 43.81 35.83 10.76
CA PHE A 267 45.06 36.39 10.24
C PHE A 267 44.92 36.89 8.80
N VAL A 268 44.25 36.12 7.92
CA VAL A 268 43.99 36.52 6.53
C VAL A 268 43.08 37.75 6.48
N MET A 269 42.05 37.83 7.32
CA MET A 269 41.18 39.00 7.43
C MET A 269 41.95 40.26 7.87
N LEU A 270 42.84 40.15 8.85
CA LEU A 270 43.69 41.26 9.29
C LEU A 270 44.64 41.73 8.19
N LEU A 271 45.21 40.80 7.44
CA LEU A 271 46.09 41.12 6.31
C LEU A 271 45.32 41.83 5.19
N LEU A 272 44.11 41.36 4.86
CA LEU A 272 43.24 41.99 3.87
C LEU A 272 42.81 43.40 4.30
N ALA A 273 42.46 43.57 5.58
CA ALA A 273 42.13 44.88 6.15
C ALA A 273 43.32 45.84 6.06
N GLY A 274 44.54 45.37 6.35
CA GLY A 274 45.77 46.14 6.19
C GLY A 274 46.02 46.55 4.74
N LEU A 275 45.86 45.62 3.79
CA LEU A 275 45.98 45.88 2.35
C LEU A 275 45.01 46.99 1.92
N LEU A 276 43.75 46.90 2.33
CA LEU A 276 42.72 47.89 2.03
C LEU A 276 43.09 49.28 2.55
N VAL A 277 43.62 49.39 3.78
CA VAL A 277 44.06 50.68 4.33
C VAL A 277 45.22 51.27 3.54
N VAL A 278 46.20 50.44 3.15
CA VAL A 278 47.33 50.88 2.31
C VAL A 278 46.84 51.37 0.95
N GLU A 279 45.87 50.68 0.35
CA GLU A 279 45.28 51.07 -0.92
C GLU A 279 44.52 52.40 -0.81
N GLN A 280 43.73 52.61 0.26
CA GLN A 280 43.09 53.91 0.49
C GLN A 280 44.13 55.03 0.66
N PHE A 281 45.25 54.75 1.33
CA PHE A 281 46.33 55.72 1.50
C PHE A 281 47.06 56.04 0.18
N LEU A 282 47.33 55.02 -0.65
CA LEU A 282 47.88 55.18 -1.99
C LEU A 282 46.91 55.95 -2.90
N GLY A 283 45.61 55.67 -2.83
CA GLY A 283 44.57 56.41 -3.53
C GLY A 283 44.55 57.89 -3.12
N TYR A 284 44.66 58.17 -1.81
CA TYR A 284 44.77 59.54 -1.30
C TYR A 284 46.02 60.27 -1.84
N LEU A 285 47.18 59.60 -1.87
CA LEU A 285 48.41 60.16 -2.41
C LEU A 285 48.37 60.38 -3.93
N ALA A 286 47.76 59.45 -4.67
CA ALA A 286 47.62 59.53 -6.12
C ALA A 286 46.53 60.54 -6.57
N SER A 287 45.53 60.81 -5.73
CA SER A 287 44.45 61.76 -6.01
C SER A 287 44.91 63.22 -6.10
N TYR A 288 46.15 63.55 -5.73
CA TYR A 288 46.65 64.94 -5.74
C TYR A 288 47.20 65.45 -7.08
N HIS A 289 47.06 64.70 -8.18
CA HIS A 289 47.47 65.18 -9.51
C HIS A 289 46.40 64.93 -10.58
N ALA A 290 45.31 65.69 -10.54
CA ALA A 290 44.65 66.14 -11.77
C ALA A 290 45.02 67.62 -11.97
N PRO A 291 46.04 67.96 -12.79
CA PRO A 291 46.27 69.34 -13.17
C PRO A 291 45.03 69.83 -13.93
N SER A 292 44.40 70.89 -13.43
CA SER A 292 43.42 71.65 -14.19
C SER A 292 44.12 72.18 -15.44
N THR A 293 43.91 71.53 -16.58
CA THR A 293 44.33 72.09 -17.86
C THR A 293 43.37 73.23 -18.19
N SER A 294 43.80 74.43 -17.81
CA SER A 294 43.37 75.65 -18.47
C SER A 294 43.81 75.60 -19.93
N SER A 295 42.84 75.68 -20.85
CA SER A 295 43.05 76.03 -22.25
C SER A 295 42.19 77.25 -22.54
N GLU A 296 42.87 78.40 -22.66
CA GLU A 296 42.35 79.69 -23.12
C GLU A 296 41.88 79.65 -24.59
N GLY A 297 41.08 80.65 -25.00
CA GLY A 297 41.08 81.13 -26.39
C GLY A 297 39.72 81.46 -27.00
N VAL A 298 39.35 82.75 -26.97
CA VAL A 298 38.96 83.50 -28.19
C VAL A 298 40.23 84.11 -28.74
#